data_AF-A0A5D5ALE4-F1
#
_entry.id   AF-A0A5D5ALE4-F1
#
_cell.length_a   1.000
_cell.length_b   1.000
_cell.length_c   1.000
_cell.angle_alpha   90.00
_cell.angle_beta   90.00
_cell.angle_gamma   90.00
#
_symmetry.space_group_name_H-M   'P 1'
#
loop_
_entity.id
_entity.type
_entity.pdbx_description
1 polymer ?
#
loop_
_entity_poly.entity_id
_entity_poly.type
_entity_poly.pdbx_seq_one_letter_code
_entity_poly.pdbx_strand_id
1 'polypeptide(L)'
;MRPLVPWMTKSDPAILEFFEEVGIAMPPAVVSYNLDGVSHPTVKRRLPILVDHGLLEKVDTNRGYYEITDRGRSYLEGELEATDLE
;
A
#
# COMPACT_ATOMS: atom_id res chain seq x y z
N MET A 1 1.09 9.76 14.78
CA MET A 1 1.90 8.53 14.59
C MET A 1 1.05 7.60 13.75
N ARG A 2 1.55 7.04 12.65
CA ARG A 2 0.73 6.19 11.77
C ARG A 2 0.32 4.92 12.53
N PRO A 3 -0.98 4.65 12.74
CA PRO A 3 -1.41 3.48 13.47
C PRO A 3 -1.07 2.19 12.68
N LEU A 4 -0.79 1.11 13.41
CA LEU A 4 -0.75 -0.25 12.89
C LEU A 4 -1.88 -1.03 13.58
N VAL A 5 -2.95 -1.26 12.85
CA VAL A 5 -4.13 -2.03 13.31
C VAL A 5 -3.97 -3.52 13.00
N PRO A 6 -4.79 -4.43 13.56
CA PRO A 6 -4.53 -5.88 13.52
C PRO A 6 -4.34 -6.51 12.14
N TRP A 7 -4.95 -5.95 11.08
CA TRP A 7 -4.80 -6.46 9.72
C TRP A 7 -3.53 -5.96 9.00
N MET A 8 -2.85 -4.95 9.58
CA MET A 8 -1.63 -4.34 9.04
C MET A 8 -0.36 -5.07 9.50
N THR A 9 0.70 -4.84 8.74
CA THR A 9 2.05 -5.32 9.00
C THR A 9 3.04 -4.17 8.89
N LYS A 10 4.25 -4.33 9.43
CA LYS A 10 5.32 -3.33 9.33
C LYS A 10 5.74 -3.02 7.88
N SER A 11 5.41 -3.88 6.92
CA SER A 11 5.71 -3.66 5.50
C SER A 11 4.72 -2.71 4.81
N ASP A 12 3.52 -2.51 5.36
CA ASP A 12 2.49 -1.73 4.68
C ASP A 12 2.82 -0.25 4.52
N PRO A 13 3.34 0.45 5.55
CA PRO A 13 3.78 1.83 5.39
C PRO A 13 4.84 1.96 4.29
N ALA A 14 5.85 1.06 4.28
CA ALA A 14 6.91 1.09 3.27
C ALA A 14 6.38 0.87 1.84
N ILE A 15 5.39 -0.02 1.68
CA ILE A 15 4.73 -0.22 0.38
C ILE A 15 4.00 1.05 -0.06
N LEU A 16 3.20 1.66 0.83
CA LEU A 16 2.45 2.88 0.54
C LEU A 16 3.39 4.06 0.23
N GLU A 17 4.45 4.24 1.01
CA GLU A 17 5.48 5.26 0.80
C GLU A 17 6.10 5.13 -0.60
N PHE A 18 6.39 3.91 -1.06
CA PHE A 18 6.93 3.69 -2.40
C PHE A 18 5.96 4.08 -3.51
N PHE A 19 4.65 3.81 -3.36
CA PHE A 19 3.66 4.27 -4.35
C PHE A 19 3.54 5.79 -4.37
N GLU A 20 3.57 6.45 -3.21
CA GLU A 20 3.48 7.90 -3.11
C GLU A 20 4.73 8.58 -3.70
N GLU A 21 5.93 8.08 -3.38
CA GLU A 21 7.18 8.63 -3.91
C GLU A 21 7.24 8.55 -5.43
N VAL A 22 6.77 7.43 -6.00
CA VAL A 22 6.85 7.17 -7.44
C VAL A 22 5.70 7.84 -8.22
N GLY A 23 4.50 7.92 -7.64
CA GLY A 23 3.38 8.69 -8.18
C GLY A 23 2.80 8.16 -9.51
N ILE A 24 2.99 6.88 -9.81
CA ILE A 24 2.39 6.20 -10.98
C ILE A 24 1.87 4.81 -10.60
N ALA A 25 0.97 4.28 -11.43
CA ALA A 25 0.48 2.93 -11.26
C ALA A 25 1.57 1.87 -11.57
N MET A 26 1.71 0.87 -10.69
CA MET A 26 2.79 -0.12 -10.78
C MET A 26 2.32 -1.56 -10.53
N PRO A 27 2.93 -2.56 -11.19
CA PRO A 27 2.69 -3.96 -10.88
C PRO A 27 3.52 -4.42 -9.67
N PRO A 28 3.12 -5.53 -9.00
CA PRO A 28 3.81 -6.04 -7.80
C PRO A 28 5.31 -6.31 -7.99
N ALA A 29 5.70 -6.71 -9.20
CA ALA A 29 7.09 -7.01 -9.52
C ALA A 29 7.99 -5.76 -9.39
N VAL A 30 7.53 -4.61 -9.91
CA VAL A 30 8.27 -3.33 -9.83
C VAL A 30 8.40 -2.90 -8.38
N VAL A 31 7.31 -2.98 -7.61
CA VAL A 31 7.29 -2.61 -6.19
C VAL A 31 8.28 -3.45 -5.39
N SER A 32 8.22 -4.78 -5.53
CA SER A 32 9.11 -5.67 -4.77
C SER A 32 10.57 -5.62 -5.18
N TYR A 33 10.87 -5.22 -6.42
CA TYR A 33 12.24 -5.11 -6.90
C TYR A 33 12.97 -3.90 -6.28
N ASN A 34 12.22 -2.83 -5.99
CA ASN A 34 12.77 -1.57 -5.48
C ASN A 34 12.59 -1.37 -3.97
N LEU A 35 11.84 -2.25 -3.28
CA LEU A 35 11.67 -2.19 -1.83
C LEU A 35 12.70 -3.05 -1.09
N ASP A 36 13.59 -2.40 -0.35
CA ASP A 36 14.50 -3.08 0.56
C ASP A 36 13.78 -3.70 1.75
N GLY A 37 14.12 -4.94 2.09
CA GLY A 37 13.59 -5.62 3.28
C GLY A 37 12.16 -6.16 3.16
N VAL A 38 11.47 -6.00 2.02
CA VAL A 38 10.13 -6.56 1.77
C VAL A 38 10.17 -7.55 0.61
N SER A 39 9.92 -8.83 0.89
CA SER A 39 9.97 -9.87 -0.14
C SER A 39 8.83 -9.77 -1.15
N HIS A 40 9.06 -10.20 -2.40
CA HIS A 40 8.02 -10.24 -3.43
C HIS A 40 6.74 -11.02 -3.04
N PRO A 41 6.79 -12.19 -2.37
CA PRO A 41 5.59 -12.84 -1.85
C PRO A 41 4.84 -11.99 -0.82
N THR A 42 5.55 -11.20 -0.01
CA THR A 42 4.94 -10.27 0.94
C THR A 42 4.22 -9.15 0.20
N VAL A 43 4.88 -8.50 -0.77
CA VAL A 43 4.25 -7.46 -1.61
C VAL A 43 2.98 -7.99 -2.27
N LYS A 44 3.05 -9.13 -2.97
CA LYS A 44 1.87 -9.73 -3.63
C LYS A 44 0.71 -10.03 -2.68
N ARG A 45 1.00 -10.39 -1.42
CA ARG A 45 -0.02 -10.64 -0.40
C ARG A 45 -0.61 -9.34 0.16
N ARG A 46 0.22 -8.31 0.34
CA ARG A 46 -0.21 -7.05 0.97
C ARG A 46 -1.01 -6.15 0.02
N LEU A 47 -0.67 -6.10 -1.27
CA LEU A 47 -1.35 -5.20 -2.22
C LEU A 47 -2.88 -5.38 -2.25
N PRO A 48 -3.45 -6.61 -2.36
CA PRO A 48 -4.90 -6.79 -2.33
C PRO A 48 -5.53 -6.36 -1.00
N ILE A 49 -4.86 -6.61 0.13
CA ILE A 49 -5.34 -6.20 1.46
C ILE A 49 -5.39 -4.66 1.55
N LEU A 50 -4.37 -3.97 1.05
CA LEU A 50 -4.36 -2.50 1.01
C LEU A 50 -5.46 -1.95 0.09
N VAL A 51 -5.83 -2.69 -0.97
CA VAL A 51 -6.98 -2.36 -1.82
C VAL A 51 -8.30 -2.58 -1.08
N ASP A 52 -8.45 -3.68 -0.36
CA ASP A 52 -9.66 -3.99 0.42
C ASP A 52 -9.94 -2.91 1.50
N HIS A 53 -8.89 -2.28 2.04
CA HIS A 53 -8.99 -1.17 3.00
C HIS A 53 -8.91 0.23 2.36
N GLY A 54 -8.92 0.30 1.02
CA GLY A 54 -8.98 1.54 0.25
C GLY A 54 -7.73 2.42 0.33
N LEU A 55 -6.59 1.88 0.78
CA LEU A 55 -5.30 2.61 0.83
C LEU A 55 -4.55 2.55 -0.51
N LEU A 56 -4.82 1.51 -1.29
CA LEU A 56 -4.45 1.41 -2.70
C LEU A 56 -5.71 1.17 -3.53
N GLU A 57 -5.61 1.33 -4.84
CA GLU A 57 -6.61 0.86 -5.79
C GLU A 57 -5.95 0.06 -6.91
N LYS A 58 -6.73 -0.82 -7.55
CA LYS A 58 -6.28 -1.60 -8.71
C LYS A 58 -6.81 -0.97 -10.00
N VAL A 59 -6.03 -0.09 -10.62
CA VAL A 59 -6.44 0.70 -11.80
C VAL A 59 -6.54 -0.11 -13.11
N ASP A 60 -5.86 -1.26 -13.20
CA ASP A 60 -6.03 -2.21 -14.31
C ASP A 60 -6.19 -3.63 -13.77
N THR A 61 -7.41 -4.14 -13.87
CA THR A 61 -7.76 -5.48 -13.36
C THR A 61 -7.12 -6.61 -14.15
N ASN A 62 -6.86 -6.40 -15.45
CA ASN A 62 -6.26 -7.40 -16.35
C ASN A 62 -4.73 -7.45 -16.22
N ARG A 63 -4.09 -6.30 -15.98
CA ARG A 63 -2.63 -6.18 -15.92
C ARG A 63 -2.06 -6.14 -14.51
N GLY A 64 -2.90 -5.97 -13.49
CA GLY A 64 -2.49 -6.01 -12.09
C GLY A 64 -1.69 -4.80 -11.65
N TYR A 65 -2.08 -3.62 -12.09
CA TYR A 65 -1.46 -2.34 -11.72
C TYR A 65 -2.21 -1.74 -10.54
N TYR A 66 -1.45 -1.22 -9.58
CA TYR A 66 -1.94 -0.60 -8.36
C TYR A 66 -1.48 0.85 -8.28
N GLU A 67 -2.26 1.69 -7.62
CA GLU A 67 -1.96 3.10 -7.38
C GLU A 67 -2.39 3.49 -5.96
N ILE A 68 -1.72 4.50 -5.37
CA ILE A 68 -2.11 5.02 -4.06
C ILE A 68 -3.34 5.92 -4.18
N THR A 69 -4.29 5.71 -3.28
CA THR A 69 -5.52 6.52 -3.19
C THR A 69 -5.30 7.74 -2.30
N ASP A 70 -6.23 8.70 -2.32
CA ASP A 70 -6.22 9.83 -1.40
C ASP A 70 -6.28 9.38 0.07
N ARG A 71 -7.02 8.31 0.37
CA ARG A 71 -7.04 7.71 1.71
C ARG A 71 -5.69 7.11 2.10
N GLY A 72 -4.98 6.49 1.15
CA GLY A 72 -3.60 6.04 1.34
C GLY A 72 -2.66 7.20 1.67
N ARG A 73 -2.82 8.35 1.02
CA ARG A 73 -2.06 9.58 1.31
C ARG A 73 -2.37 10.13 2.70
N SER A 74 -3.63 10.25 3.07
CA SER A 74 -4.04 10.65 4.43
C SER A 74 -3.48 9.71 5.50
N TYR A 75 -3.39 8.41 5.25
CA TYR A 75 -2.70 7.48 6.14
C TYR A 75 -1.21 7.83 6.31
N LEU A 76 -0.51 8.12 5.21
CA LEU A 76 0.91 8.50 5.22
C LEU A 76 1.16 9.86 5.89
N GLU A 77 0.22 10.79 5.78
CA GLU A 77 0.27 12.10 6.44
C GLU A 77 -0.09 12.01 7.93
N GLY A 78 -0.61 10.87 8.38
CA GLY A 78 -1.01 10.64 9.77
C GLY A 78 -2.34 11.28 10.14
N GLU A 79 -3.20 11.50 9.14
CA GLU A 79 -4.54 12.06 9.30
C GLU A 79 -5.60 11.01 9.65
N LEU A 80 -5.29 9.72 9.48
CA LEU A 80 -6.16 8.62 9.86
C LEU A 80 -5.81 8.07 11.25
N GLU A 81 -6.82 7.94 12.09
CA GLU A 81 -6.74 7.26 13.38
C GLU A 81 -7.00 5.76 13.22
N ALA A 82 -6.72 4.98 14.28
CA ALA A 82 -6.93 3.53 14.25
C ALA A 82 -8.37 3.14 13.89
N THR A 83 -9.36 3.88 14.40
CA THR A 83 -10.79 3.66 14.13
C THR A 83 -11.17 3.92 12.68
N ASP A 84 -10.43 4.76 11.97
CA ASP A 84 -10.68 5.01 10.55
C ASP A 84 -10.25 3.84 9.69
N LEU A 85 -9.37 2.96 10.20
CA LEU A 85 -8.78 1.82 9.50
C LEU A 85 -9.43 0.47 9.87
N GLU A 86 -10.40 0.44 10.76
CA GLU A 86 -11.12 -0.79 11.18
C GLU A 86 -11.99 -1.38 10.07
#